data_AF-A0A2N9MEW1-F1
#
_entry.id   AF-A0A2N9MEW1-F1
#
_cell.length_a   1.000
_cell.length_b   1.000
_cell.length_c   1.000
_cell.angle_alpha   90.00
_cell.angle_beta   90.00
_cell.angle_gamma   90.00
#
_symmetry.space_group_name_H-M   'P 1'
#
loop_
_entity.id
_entity.type
_entity.pdbx_description
1 polymer ?
#
loop_
_entity_poly.entity_id
_entity_poly.type
_entity_poly.pdbx_seq_one_letter_code
_entity_poly.pdbx_strand_id
1 'polypeptide(L)'
;MISKNWSGKSVRACGTISLLVCFGYACFDGCLAAQSPAALPPPAPSPVKTPAIALIDAADASQWQTWAQAVGWRVVTSSGTATAIDQRVEALAAAVQDAIQNSGVDAAQVYLAGRGEAAAAVFYTISRVPDLWAAAVALGGSPQPAIDTDRIFTANFTNVPVLWVSAGENDEALARKLKSADLNLEWRAAAGIANTTIFEWLLKHRRDEFPAEIDCETNSPAFARCYWIQMSKFDVNERNDVLASTRLKAGSGAVLDLGGFGWKAEDPGPGVLVSFLPEKYSGPLKMGDRIVALEGRPIENARQYFETMSKIVEEKPVVVTVQRGKERIRVETHIVLPRRDMAITARVEAQYLAEDKEIQIVSRTVKEMRVTIPPHWAMGSRLFWNGLSLEKIESPGCLVLTVEQELLHAEKCP
;
A
#
# COMPACT_ATOMS: atom_id res chain seq x y z
N MET A 1 -21.53 3.87 -30.58
CA MET A 1 -20.40 2.95 -30.85
C MET A 1 -20.41 1.86 -29.79
N ILE A 2 -20.24 0.62 -30.20
CA ILE A 2 -20.65 -0.57 -29.46
C ILE A 2 -19.63 -0.89 -28.36
N SER A 3 -20.14 -0.98 -27.13
CA SER A 3 -19.48 -1.46 -25.92
C SER A 3 -19.00 -2.91 -26.08
N LYS A 4 -17.73 -3.17 -25.78
CA LYS A 4 -17.22 -4.52 -25.53
C LYS A 4 -16.86 -4.59 -24.04
N ASN A 5 -17.73 -5.25 -23.28
CA ASN A 5 -17.41 -5.78 -21.96
C ASN A 5 -16.32 -6.85 -22.09
N TRP A 6 -15.30 -6.76 -21.26
CA TRP A 6 -14.20 -7.72 -21.21
C TRP A 6 -14.56 -8.83 -20.21
N SER A 7 -14.87 -10.04 -20.72
CA SER A 7 -15.03 -11.23 -19.89
C SER A 7 -13.80 -12.12 -20.01
N GLY A 8 -13.10 -12.34 -18.91
CA GLY A 8 -11.93 -13.20 -18.83
C GLY A 8 -12.24 -14.68 -19.03
N LYS A 9 -11.29 -15.37 -19.69
CA LYS A 9 -10.80 -16.75 -19.43
C LYS A 9 -10.25 -17.34 -20.73
N SER A 10 -8.97 -17.70 -20.73
CA SER A 10 -8.45 -18.88 -21.43
C SER A 10 -7.05 -19.22 -20.92
N VAL A 11 -6.94 -20.30 -20.15
CA VAL A 11 -5.69 -20.95 -19.76
C VAL A 11 -5.38 -22.02 -20.82
N ARG A 12 -4.16 -22.06 -21.36
CA ARG A 12 -3.60 -23.27 -21.98
C ARG A 12 -2.16 -23.50 -21.53
N ALA A 13 -2.00 -24.64 -20.86
CA ALA A 13 -0.74 -25.27 -20.54
C ALA A 13 -0.07 -25.85 -21.80
N CYS A 14 1.25 -25.74 -21.90
CA CYS A 14 2.05 -26.59 -22.77
C CYS A 14 3.27 -27.08 -21.99
N GLY A 15 3.28 -28.39 -21.71
CA GLY A 15 4.38 -29.11 -21.10
C GLY A 15 5.43 -29.53 -22.13
N THR A 16 6.67 -29.41 -21.71
CA THR A 16 7.92 -29.86 -22.32
C THR A 16 8.00 -31.38 -22.46
N ILE A 17 8.45 -31.88 -23.62
CA ILE A 17 9.04 -33.23 -23.75
C ILE A 17 10.29 -33.18 -24.66
N SER A 18 11.43 -33.37 -23.99
CA SER A 18 12.64 -34.14 -24.30
C SER A 18 13.37 -34.07 -25.65
N LEU A 19 14.65 -33.70 -25.51
CA LEU A 19 15.82 -33.99 -26.33
C LEU A 19 16.10 -35.50 -26.47
N LEU A 20 16.46 -35.92 -27.68
CA LEU A 20 17.17 -37.18 -28.03
C LEU A 20 18.25 -36.80 -29.05
N VAL A 21 19.51 -36.70 -28.62
CA VAL A 21 20.60 -37.67 -28.84
C VAL A 21 20.74 -38.12 -30.31
N CYS A 22 21.76 -37.58 -30.98
CA CYS A 22 22.34 -38.17 -32.18
C CYS A 22 23.86 -38.37 -32.01
N PHE A 23 24.26 -39.62 -32.28
CA PHE A 23 25.59 -40.15 -32.59
C PHE A 23 26.41 -39.19 -33.47
N GLY A 24 27.74 -39.02 -33.36
CA GLY A 24 28.77 -40.02 -33.16
C GLY A 24 29.30 -40.51 -34.52
N TYR A 25 30.30 -39.83 -35.12
CA TYR A 25 31.20 -40.38 -36.14
C TYR A 25 32.50 -39.55 -36.22
N ALA A 26 33.57 -40.22 -36.64
CA ALA A 26 34.97 -39.99 -36.32
C ALA A 26 35.78 -39.15 -37.35
N CYS A 27 36.92 -38.67 -36.85
CA CYS A 27 38.23 -38.41 -37.48
C CYS A 27 38.33 -37.59 -38.78
N PHE A 28 39.09 -36.48 -38.74
CA PHE A 28 40.23 -36.24 -39.65
C PHE A 28 41.19 -35.16 -39.08
N ASP A 29 42.49 -35.45 -39.18
CA ASP A 29 43.65 -34.63 -38.78
C ASP A 29 43.79 -33.31 -39.55
N GLY A 30 44.28 -32.26 -38.88
CA GLY A 30 44.69 -31.02 -39.54
C GLY A 30 45.13 -29.91 -38.58
N CYS A 31 46.44 -29.79 -38.36
CA CYS A 31 47.10 -28.75 -37.56
C CYS A 31 46.74 -27.32 -37.99
N LEU A 32 46.13 -26.54 -37.09
CA LEU A 32 46.27 -25.08 -37.04
C LEU A 32 46.40 -24.65 -35.58
N ALA A 33 47.56 -24.08 -35.25
CA ALA A 33 47.81 -23.46 -33.96
C ALA A 33 46.95 -22.19 -33.83
N ALA A 34 45.80 -22.31 -33.15
CA ALA A 34 45.01 -21.17 -32.70
C ALA A 34 45.44 -20.82 -31.28
N GLN A 35 46.01 -19.62 -31.12
CA GLN A 35 46.26 -19.03 -29.80
C GLN A 35 44.94 -18.98 -29.04
N SER A 36 44.88 -19.65 -27.89
CA SER A 36 43.72 -19.60 -27.00
C SER A 36 43.51 -18.14 -26.56
N PRO A 37 42.31 -17.56 -26.73
CA PRO A 37 42.01 -16.30 -26.07
C PRO A 37 42.12 -16.54 -24.57
N ALA A 38 42.92 -15.70 -23.90
CA ALA A 38 43.06 -15.71 -22.45
C ALA A 38 41.65 -15.75 -21.83
N ALA A 39 41.38 -16.80 -21.06
CA ALA A 39 40.14 -16.93 -20.32
C ALA A 39 39.99 -15.68 -19.44
N LEU A 40 38.97 -14.87 -19.73
CA LEU A 40 38.55 -13.81 -18.82
C LEU A 40 38.27 -14.44 -17.46
N PRO A 41 38.72 -13.83 -16.36
CA PRO A 41 38.38 -14.32 -15.03
C PRO A 41 36.84 -14.43 -14.93
N PRO A 42 36.32 -15.47 -14.28
CA PRO A 42 34.89 -15.62 -14.10
C PRO A 42 34.33 -14.33 -13.47
N PRO A 43 33.15 -13.85 -13.90
CA PRO A 43 32.55 -12.67 -13.32
C PRO A 43 32.47 -12.87 -11.81
N ALA A 44 33.00 -11.90 -11.05
CA ALA A 44 32.92 -11.91 -9.60
C ALA A 44 31.45 -12.19 -9.20
N PRO A 45 31.19 -13.12 -8.27
CA PRO A 45 29.83 -13.43 -7.86
C PRO A 45 29.16 -12.12 -7.44
N SER A 46 28.03 -11.81 -8.07
CA SER A 46 27.24 -10.64 -7.69
C SER A 46 26.96 -10.73 -6.19
N PRO A 47 27.12 -9.63 -5.43
CA PRO A 47 26.87 -9.65 -4.00
C PRO A 47 25.47 -10.18 -3.73
N VAL A 48 25.38 -11.18 -2.86
CA VAL A 48 24.11 -11.84 -2.53
C VAL A 48 23.19 -10.78 -1.90
N LYS A 49 22.17 -10.35 -2.66
CA LYS A 49 21.18 -9.41 -2.17
C LYS A 49 20.30 -10.09 -1.13
N THR A 50 19.98 -9.36 -0.06
CA THR A 50 19.27 -9.91 1.11
C THR A 50 17.84 -9.38 1.17
N PRO A 51 16.83 -10.21 1.49
CA PRO A 51 15.49 -9.72 1.80
C PRO A 51 15.49 -8.74 2.98
N ALA A 52 14.49 -7.86 3.02
CA ALA A 52 14.35 -6.87 4.08
C ALA A 52 12.92 -6.71 4.57
N ILE A 53 12.77 -6.44 5.88
CA ILE A 53 11.55 -5.91 6.49
C ILE A 53 11.72 -4.40 6.69
N ALA A 54 10.82 -3.62 6.12
CA ALA A 54 10.69 -2.19 6.35
C ALA A 54 9.68 -1.91 7.47
N LEU A 55 10.01 -1.01 8.39
CA LEU A 55 9.14 -0.60 9.50
C LEU A 55 8.94 0.91 9.48
N ILE A 56 7.68 1.35 9.47
CA ILE A 56 7.33 2.78 9.52
C ILE A 56 7.47 3.38 10.93
N ASP A 57 7.38 2.55 11.97
CA ASP A 57 7.61 2.92 13.35
C ASP A 57 8.82 2.15 13.89
N ALA A 58 9.85 2.87 14.32
CA ALA A 58 11.05 2.25 14.88
C ALA A 58 10.85 1.68 16.30
N ALA A 59 9.71 1.94 16.94
CA ALA A 59 9.43 1.52 18.32
C ALA A 59 9.55 -0.01 18.51
N ASP A 60 9.17 -0.79 17.49
CA ASP A 60 9.21 -2.25 17.50
C ASP A 60 10.43 -2.83 16.75
N ALA A 61 11.39 -2.00 16.35
CA ALA A 61 12.51 -2.42 15.51
C ALA A 61 13.37 -3.52 16.15
N SER A 62 13.58 -3.50 17.46
CA SER A 62 14.39 -4.51 18.17
C SER A 62 13.78 -5.91 18.07
N GLN A 63 12.46 -6.02 18.15
CA GLN A 63 11.75 -7.29 18.05
C GLN A 63 11.81 -7.84 16.62
N TRP A 64 11.55 -6.99 15.63
CA TRP A 64 11.69 -7.36 14.22
C TRP A 64 13.13 -7.70 13.84
N GLN A 65 14.13 -7.03 14.40
CA GLN A 65 15.54 -7.33 14.20
C GLN A 65 15.88 -8.73 14.69
N THR A 66 15.35 -9.12 15.87
CA THR A 66 15.55 -10.47 16.42
C THR A 66 14.96 -11.53 15.50
N TRP A 67 13.74 -11.31 14.99
CA TRP A 67 13.09 -12.25 14.09
C TRP A 67 13.75 -12.31 12.70
N ALA A 68 14.11 -11.16 12.13
CA ALA A 68 14.77 -11.06 10.85
C ALA A 68 16.17 -11.71 10.87
N GLN A 69 16.93 -11.52 11.95
CA GLN A 69 18.24 -12.18 12.12
C GLN A 69 18.14 -13.70 12.08
N ALA A 70 17.10 -14.29 12.66
CA ALA A 70 16.89 -15.73 12.67
C ALA A 70 16.72 -16.33 11.26
N VAL A 71 16.30 -15.52 10.29
CA VAL A 71 16.13 -15.92 8.88
C VAL A 71 17.13 -15.24 7.94
N GLY A 72 18.12 -14.52 8.49
CA GLY A 72 19.15 -13.83 7.71
C GLY A 72 18.66 -12.60 6.96
N TRP A 73 17.57 -11.96 7.38
CA TRP A 73 17.01 -10.76 6.73
C TRP A 73 17.49 -9.48 7.39
N ARG A 74 17.34 -8.37 6.67
CA ARG A 74 17.63 -7.03 7.18
C ARG A 74 16.37 -6.34 7.67
N VAL A 75 16.54 -5.40 8.59
CA VAL A 75 15.48 -4.46 8.97
C VAL A 75 15.88 -3.08 8.48
N VAL A 76 14.94 -2.39 7.86
CA VAL A 76 15.08 -1.00 7.40
C VAL A 76 14.06 -0.16 8.14
N THR A 77 14.53 0.94 8.74
CA THR A 77 13.70 1.92 9.44
C THR A 77 14.12 3.32 9.02
N SER A 78 13.21 4.29 9.06
CA SER A 78 13.59 5.69 8.89
C SER A 78 14.00 6.30 10.24
N SER A 79 15.05 7.12 10.25
CA SER A 79 15.59 7.78 11.45
C SER A 79 14.88 9.09 11.81
N GLY A 80 13.65 9.30 11.33
CA GLY A 80 12.95 10.57 11.40
C GLY A 80 12.10 10.76 12.65
N THR A 81 12.05 11.98 13.17
CA THR A 81 11.12 12.44 14.23
C THR A 81 9.83 13.03 13.65
N ALA A 82 9.55 12.80 12.36
CA ALA A 82 8.38 13.36 11.70
C ALA A 82 7.09 12.87 12.38
N THR A 83 6.20 13.80 12.71
CA THR A 83 4.93 13.48 13.37
C THR A 83 3.81 13.17 12.37
N ALA A 84 3.86 13.78 11.18
CA ALA A 84 2.90 13.56 10.11
C ALA A 84 3.15 12.22 9.40
N ILE A 85 2.11 11.40 9.26
CA ILE A 85 2.23 10.05 8.66
C ILE A 85 2.72 10.07 7.21
N ASP A 86 2.32 11.05 6.40
CA ASP A 86 2.80 11.18 5.00
C ASP A 86 4.33 11.37 4.97
N GLN A 87 4.88 12.27 5.79
CA GLN A 87 6.33 12.49 5.88
C GLN A 87 7.08 11.26 6.38
N ARG A 88 6.46 10.49 7.29
CA ARG A 88 7.03 9.22 7.78
C ARG A 88 7.08 8.16 6.67
N VAL A 89 6.04 8.10 5.83
CA VAL A 89 6.02 7.22 4.64
C VAL A 89 7.12 7.62 3.66
N GLU A 90 7.25 8.91 3.32
CA GLU A 90 8.30 9.40 2.42
C GLU A 90 9.70 9.07 2.95
N ALA A 91 9.93 9.29 4.25
CA ALA A 91 11.20 8.97 4.89
C ALA A 91 11.49 7.46 4.87
N LEU A 92 10.47 6.60 5.06
CA LEU A 92 10.64 5.15 4.94
C LEU A 92 10.95 4.73 3.51
N ALA A 93 10.23 5.27 2.53
CA ALA A 93 10.47 4.98 1.12
C ALA A 93 11.90 5.37 0.71
N ALA A 94 12.38 6.53 1.15
CA ALA A 94 13.75 6.98 0.92
C ALA A 94 14.79 6.05 1.58
N ALA A 95 14.58 5.64 2.83
CA ALA A 95 15.47 4.72 3.54
C ALA A 95 15.55 3.34 2.87
N VAL A 96 14.43 2.82 2.36
CA VAL A 96 14.39 1.56 1.62
C VAL A 96 15.13 1.68 0.28
N GLN A 97 14.92 2.77 -0.46
CA GLN A 97 15.64 3.01 -1.72
C GLN A 97 17.15 3.10 -1.49
N ASP A 98 17.59 3.80 -0.44
CA ASP A 98 18.99 3.85 -0.03
C ASP A 98 19.53 2.45 0.30
N ALA A 99 18.77 1.64 1.05
CA ALA A 99 19.17 0.28 1.39
C ALA A 99 19.28 -0.65 0.16
N ILE A 100 18.40 -0.47 -0.84
CA ILE A 100 18.47 -1.18 -2.12
C ILE A 100 19.74 -0.79 -2.90
N GLN A 101 20.06 0.49 -2.95
CA GLN A 101 21.18 1.01 -3.74
C GLN A 101 22.54 0.75 -3.08
N ASN A 102 22.62 0.99 -1.76
CA ASN A 102 23.89 1.13 -1.07
C ASN A 102 24.16 0.00 -0.06
N SER A 103 23.13 -0.74 0.37
CA SER A 103 23.27 -1.75 1.42
C SER A 103 23.15 -3.19 0.91
N GLY A 104 22.73 -3.44 -0.33
CA GLY A 104 22.58 -4.80 -0.86
C GLY A 104 21.26 -5.48 -0.46
N VAL A 105 20.21 -4.69 -0.22
CA VAL A 105 18.83 -5.22 -0.10
C VAL A 105 18.31 -5.66 -1.48
N ASP A 106 17.60 -6.79 -1.54
CA ASP A 106 16.91 -7.22 -2.77
C ASP A 106 15.64 -6.39 -2.98
N ALA A 107 15.61 -5.58 -4.05
CA ALA A 107 14.47 -4.76 -4.45
C ALA A 107 13.20 -5.58 -4.76
N ALA A 108 13.34 -6.88 -5.07
CA ALA A 108 12.21 -7.77 -5.30
C ALA A 108 11.66 -8.38 -3.99
N GLN A 109 12.37 -8.24 -2.87
CA GLN A 109 12.05 -8.87 -1.59
C GLN A 109 12.14 -7.87 -0.43
N VAL A 110 11.53 -6.70 -0.63
CA VAL A 110 11.25 -5.74 0.44
C VAL A 110 9.82 -5.94 0.92
N TYR A 111 9.66 -6.23 2.20
CA TYR A 111 8.36 -6.43 2.82
C TYR A 111 8.08 -5.34 3.84
N LEU A 112 6.83 -4.92 3.96
CA LEU A 112 6.42 -3.94 4.97
C LEU A 112 5.84 -4.66 6.19
N ALA A 113 6.18 -4.21 7.40
CA ALA A 113 5.62 -4.80 8.60
C ALA A 113 5.21 -3.77 9.67
N GLY A 114 4.23 -4.14 10.47
CA GLY A 114 3.76 -3.38 11.62
C GLY A 114 3.04 -4.27 12.63
N ARG A 115 3.06 -3.87 13.89
CA ARG A 115 2.45 -4.61 15.00
C ARG A 115 1.72 -3.67 15.96
N GLY A 116 0.60 -4.14 16.52
CA GLY A 116 -0.23 -3.36 17.44
C GLY A 116 -0.70 -2.05 16.77
N GLU A 117 -0.42 -0.92 17.40
CA GLU A 117 -0.76 0.41 16.88
C GLU A 117 -0.18 0.69 15.47
N ALA A 118 0.96 0.10 15.13
CA ALA A 118 1.58 0.28 13.82
C ALA A 118 0.89 -0.54 12.70
N ALA A 119 -0.07 -1.42 13.03
CA ALA A 119 -0.80 -2.20 12.04
C ALA A 119 -1.53 -1.31 11.02
N ALA A 120 -2.18 -0.24 11.48
CA ALA A 120 -2.85 0.73 10.61
C ALA A 120 -1.87 1.39 9.63
N ALA A 121 -0.67 1.73 10.10
CA ALA A 121 0.34 2.40 9.28
C ALA A 121 0.83 1.52 8.12
N VAL A 122 0.75 0.18 8.24
CA VAL A 122 1.03 -0.75 7.12
C VAL A 122 0.09 -0.50 5.94
N PHE A 123 -1.21 -0.50 6.20
CA PHE A 123 -2.23 -0.24 5.17
C PHE A 123 -2.08 1.16 4.58
N TYR A 124 -1.84 2.16 5.44
CA TYR A 124 -1.63 3.52 4.98
C TYR A 124 -0.45 3.63 4.02
N THR A 125 0.69 3.03 4.37
CA THR A 125 1.94 3.10 3.59
C THR A 125 1.79 2.47 2.22
N ILE A 126 1.14 1.30 2.13
CA ILE A 126 0.89 0.63 0.84
C ILE A 126 -0.01 1.50 -0.04
N SER A 127 -1.05 2.09 0.54
CA SER A 127 -1.92 3.04 -0.16
C SER A 127 -1.19 4.31 -0.63
N ARG A 128 0.00 4.61 -0.11
CA ARG A 128 0.79 5.77 -0.56
C ARG A 128 1.90 5.40 -1.53
N VAL A 129 2.54 4.26 -1.33
CA VAL A 129 3.72 3.83 -2.10
C VAL A 129 3.53 2.36 -2.49
N PRO A 130 2.61 2.06 -3.43
CA PRO A 130 2.27 0.68 -3.76
C PRO A 130 3.36 -0.05 -4.55
N ASP A 131 4.35 0.67 -5.06
CA ASP A 131 5.34 0.17 -6.00
C ASP A 131 6.63 -0.30 -5.37
N LEU A 132 6.77 -0.26 -4.04
CA LEU A 132 8.01 -0.57 -3.33
C LEU A 132 8.00 -1.95 -2.65
N TRP A 133 6.81 -2.49 -2.38
CA TRP A 133 6.64 -3.64 -1.50
C TRP A 133 6.34 -4.92 -2.29
N ALA A 134 6.95 -6.03 -1.90
CA ALA A 134 6.61 -7.36 -2.41
C ALA A 134 5.34 -7.92 -1.75
N ALA A 135 5.20 -7.68 -0.45
CA ALA A 135 4.03 -7.98 0.36
C ALA A 135 4.13 -7.23 1.70
N ALA A 136 3.07 -7.27 2.50
CA ALA A 136 3.08 -6.67 3.82
C ALA A 136 2.45 -7.56 4.89
N VAL A 137 2.83 -7.34 6.15
CA VAL A 137 2.23 -8.01 7.30
C VAL A 137 1.85 -7.04 8.41
N ALA A 138 0.62 -7.17 8.91
CA ALA A 138 0.11 -6.47 10.07
C ALA A 138 -0.19 -7.47 11.18
N LEU A 139 0.45 -7.33 12.34
CA LEU A 139 0.32 -8.24 13.49
C LEU A 139 -0.45 -7.58 14.64
N GLY A 140 -1.64 -8.08 14.94
CA GLY A 140 -2.57 -7.44 15.87
C GLY A 140 -3.08 -6.11 15.33
N GLY A 141 -3.54 -5.25 16.25
CA GLY A 141 -4.10 -3.94 15.91
C GLY A 141 -5.28 -4.01 14.94
N SER A 142 -5.60 -2.88 14.32
CA SER A 142 -6.69 -2.75 13.36
C SER A 142 -6.29 -1.88 12.18
N PRO A 143 -6.75 -2.17 10.94
CA PRO A 143 -6.62 -1.27 9.79
C PRO A 143 -7.51 -0.03 9.90
N GLN A 144 -8.48 -0.02 10.82
CA GLN A 144 -9.51 1.01 10.90
C GLN A 144 -8.97 2.44 11.02
N PRO A 145 -7.95 2.75 11.85
CA PRO A 145 -7.38 4.09 11.90
C PRO A 145 -6.84 4.57 10.54
N ALA A 146 -6.33 3.67 9.71
CA ALA A 146 -5.86 4.00 8.36
C ALA A 146 -7.04 4.30 7.43
N ILE A 147 -8.09 3.48 7.51
CA ILE A 147 -9.34 3.66 6.75
C ILE A 147 -10.00 4.99 7.10
N ASP A 148 -10.01 5.37 8.38
CA ASP A 148 -10.63 6.61 8.86
C ASP A 148 -9.97 7.88 8.33
N THR A 149 -8.74 7.77 7.82
CA THR A 149 -8.05 8.88 7.14
C THR A 149 -8.62 9.23 5.76
N ASP A 150 -9.49 8.38 5.21
CA ASP A 150 -10.07 8.52 3.85
C ASP A 150 -8.99 8.53 2.74
N ARG A 151 -7.84 7.89 3.00
CA ARG A 151 -6.67 7.81 2.10
C ARG A 151 -6.27 6.39 1.75
N ILE A 152 -7.15 5.43 1.98
CA ILE A 152 -6.97 4.03 1.55
C ILE A 152 -7.66 3.84 0.20
N PHE A 153 -6.89 3.48 -0.81
CA PHE A 153 -7.36 3.20 -2.16
C PHE A 153 -7.10 1.73 -2.48
N THR A 154 -8.14 0.94 -2.78
CA THR A 154 -7.96 -0.51 -2.95
C THR A 154 -7.16 -0.87 -4.19
N ALA A 155 -7.20 -0.04 -5.24
CA ALA A 155 -6.33 -0.12 -6.42
C ALA A 155 -4.85 -0.35 -6.05
N ASN A 156 -4.35 0.40 -5.07
CA ASN A 156 -2.94 0.40 -4.65
C ASN A 156 -2.49 -0.92 -4.03
N PHE A 157 -3.42 -1.83 -3.70
CA PHE A 157 -3.13 -3.14 -3.12
C PHE A 157 -3.12 -4.26 -4.17
N THR A 158 -3.49 -3.98 -5.43
CA THR A 158 -3.59 -5.00 -6.50
C THR A 158 -2.35 -5.90 -6.56
N ASN A 159 -1.17 -5.28 -6.57
CA ASN A 159 0.12 -5.99 -6.65
C ASN A 159 0.82 -6.18 -5.30
N VAL A 160 0.22 -5.75 -4.18
CA VAL A 160 0.81 -5.83 -2.84
C VAL A 160 -0.13 -6.58 -1.90
N PRO A 161 0.02 -7.91 -1.76
CA PRO A 161 -0.79 -8.68 -0.82
C PRO A 161 -0.44 -8.34 0.62
N VAL A 162 -1.46 -8.27 1.47
CA VAL A 162 -1.33 -7.99 2.91
C VAL A 162 -1.80 -9.17 3.72
N LEU A 163 -0.94 -9.67 4.62
CA LEU A 163 -1.33 -10.62 5.66
C LEU A 163 -1.67 -9.86 6.94
N TRP A 164 -2.93 -9.91 7.37
CA TRP A 164 -3.35 -9.38 8.66
C TRP A 164 -3.61 -10.52 9.64
N VAL A 165 -2.77 -10.64 10.66
CA VAL A 165 -2.91 -11.64 11.71
C VAL A 165 -3.43 -10.96 12.97
N SER A 166 -4.62 -11.29 13.44
CA SER A 166 -5.20 -10.60 14.59
C SER A 166 -6.13 -11.49 15.43
N ALA A 167 -6.50 -11.00 16.62
CA ALA A 167 -7.30 -11.73 17.60
C ALA A 167 -8.55 -10.96 18.08
N GLY A 168 -8.89 -9.83 17.43
CA GLY A 168 -10.05 -9.04 17.79
C GLY A 168 -11.35 -9.72 17.37
N GLU A 169 -12.36 -9.61 18.22
CA GLU A 169 -13.67 -10.28 18.09
C GLU A 169 -14.39 -10.05 16.75
N ASN A 170 -14.16 -8.90 16.09
CA ASN A 170 -14.80 -8.53 14.81
C ASN A 170 -13.80 -8.45 13.64
N ASP A 171 -12.55 -8.85 13.84
CA ASP A 171 -11.51 -8.63 12.85
C ASP A 171 -11.73 -9.47 11.59
N GLU A 172 -12.24 -10.70 11.75
CA GLU A 172 -12.62 -11.55 10.61
C GLU A 172 -13.71 -10.90 9.77
N ALA A 173 -14.74 -10.34 10.42
CA ALA A 173 -15.84 -9.68 9.73
C ALA A 173 -15.35 -8.41 8.99
N LEU A 174 -14.47 -7.63 9.62
CA LEU A 174 -13.83 -6.48 8.98
C LEU A 174 -12.97 -6.91 7.79
N ALA A 175 -12.15 -7.95 7.93
CA ALA A 175 -11.32 -8.47 6.84
C ALA A 175 -12.17 -8.93 5.65
N ARG A 176 -13.28 -9.64 5.90
CA ARG A 176 -14.24 -10.03 4.85
C ARG A 176 -14.83 -8.80 4.15
N LYS A 177 -15.18 -7.75 4.89
CA LYS A 177 -15.67 -6.48 4.31
C LYS A 177 -14.59 -5.83 3.43
N LEU A 178 -13.34 -5.76 3.90
CA LEU A 178 -12.24 -5.17 3.14
C LEU A 178 -11.95 -5.96 1.86
N LYS A 179 -11.96 -7.29 1.94
CA LYS A 179 -11.80 -8.17 0.78
C LYS A 179 -12.96 -8.03 -0.22
N SER A 180 -14.19 -7.82 0.26
CA SER A 180 -15.34 -7.55 -0.61
C SER A 180 -15.30 -6.18 -1.29
N ALA A 181 -14.43 -5.28 -0.81
CA ALA A 181 -14.12 -4.00 -1.44
C ALA A 181 -12.84 -4.08 -2.30
N ASP A 182 -12.44 -5.30 -2.70
CA ASP A 182 -11.29 -5.59 -3.56
C ASP A 182 -9.92 -5.29 -2.96
N LEU A 183 -9.81 -5.19 -1.62
CA LEU A 183 -8.51 -5.11 -0.96
C LEU A 183 -7.80 -6.48 -1.03
N ASN A 184 -6.55 -6.50 -1.50
CA ASN A 184 -5.70 -7.70 -1.54
C ASN A 184 -5.22 -8.11 -0.14
N LEU A 185 -6.13 -8.70 0.62
CA LEU A 185 -5.99 -9.00 2.04
C LEU A 185 -6.22 -10.49 2.32
N GLU A 186 -5.29 -11.07 3.05
CA GLU A 186 -5.44 -12.36 3.72
C GLU A 186 -5.50 -12.12 5.23
N TRP A 187 -6.60 -12.54 5.86
CA TRP A 187 -6.72 -12.49 7.32
C TRP A 187 -6.53 -13.88 7.92
N ARG A 188 -5.83 -13.93 9.06
CA ARG A 188 -5.71 -15.14 9.87
C ARG A 188 -5.88 -14.83 11.35
N ALA A 189 -6.49 -15.74 12.08
CA ALA A 189 -6.55 -15.66 13.54
C ALA A 189 -5.14 -15.79 14.13
N ALA A 190 -4.79 -14.96 15.12
CA ALA A 190 -3.46 -14.99 15.75
C ALA A 190 -3.18 -16.26 16.56
N ALA A 191 -4.24 -16.96 16.99
CA ALA A 191 -4.11 -18.18 17.78
C ALA A 191 -3.35 -19.27 16.98
N GLY A 192 -2.20 -19.70 17.50
CA GLY A 192 -1.42 -20.81 16.94
C GLY A 192 -0.53 -20.43 15.74
N ILE A 193 -0.41 -19.16 15.38
CA ILE A 193 0.49 -18.74 14.29
C ILE A 193 1.90 -18.54 14.81
N ALA A 194 2.85 -19.31 14.27
CA ALA A 194 4.27 -19.14 14.51
C ALA A 194 4.86 -18.05 13.59
N ASN A 195 5.89 -17.35 14.08
CA ASN A 195 6.59 -16.33 13.29
C ASN A 195 7.21 -16.91 12.01
N THR A 196 7.70 -18.14 12.06
CA THR A 196 8.25 -18.84 10.89
C THR A 196 7.24 -18.91 9.74
N THR A 197 5.98 -19.20 10.04
CA THR A 197 4.88 -19.24 9.05
C THR A 197 4.62 -17.87 8.41
N ILE A 198 4.87 -16.78 9.13
CA ILE A 198 4.75 -15.42 8.59
C ILE A 198 5.88 -15.15 7.58
N PHE A 199 7.12 -15.46 7.92
CA PHE A 199 8.25 -15.29 6.98
C PHE A 199 8.14 -16.21 5.76
N GLU A 200 7.68 -17.45 5.94
CA GLU A 200 7.38 -18.36 4.83
C GLU A 200 6.27 -17.84 3.91
N TRP A 201 5.27 -17.15 4.46
CA TRP A 201 4.25 -16.50 3.66
C TRP A 201 4.84 -15.33 2.85
N LEU A 202 5.62 -14.45 3.49
CA LEU A 202 6.28 -13.34 2.82
C LEU A 202 7.18 -13.82 1.66
N LEU A 203 7.95 -14.90 1.85
CA LEU A 203 8.84 -15.45 0.81
C LEU A 203 8.13 -15.93 -0.45
N LYS A 204 6.84 -16.26 -0.37
CA LYS A 204 6.05 -16.65 -1.55
C LYS A 204 5.76 -15.46 -2.47
N HIS A 205 5.94 -14.25 -1.96
CA HIS A 205 5.69 -13.02 -2.69
C HIS A 205 7.01 -12.35 -3.09
N ARG A 206 7.06 -11.92 -4.35
CA ARG A 206 8.15 -11.12 -4.92
C ARG A 206 7.54 -9.95 -5.65
N ARG A 207 8.14 -8.78 -5.50
CA ARG A 207 7.78 -7.59 -6.26
C ARG A 207 8.24 -7.78 -7.70
N ASP A 208 7.33 -7.60 -8.64
CA ASP A 208 7.68 -7.33 -10.03
C ASP A 208 7.96 -5.83 -10.19
N GLU A 209 9.08 -5.48 -10.79
CA GLU A 209 9.41 -4.07 -11.08
C GLU A 209 8.55 -3.54 -12.23
N PHE A 210 8.20 -4.41 -13.18
CA PHE A 210 7.40 -4.09 -14.36
C PHE A 210 6.22 -5.07 -14.47
N PRO A 211 5.28 -5.06 -13.50
CA PRO A 211 4.09 -5.89 -13.59
C PRO A 211 3.31 -5.54 -14.85
N ALA A 212 2.76 -6.57 -15.49
CA ALA A 212 1.97 -6.42 -16.71
C ALA A 212 0.71 -5.59 -16.49
N GLU A 213 0.17 -5.55 -15.28
CA GLU A 213 -1.02 -4.77 -14.93
C GLU A 213 -0.73 -3.93 -13.68
N ILE A 214 -1.14 -2.66 -13.71
CA ILE A 214 -1.06 -1.74 -12.59
C ILE A 214 -2.35 -0.95 -12.46
N ASP A 215 -2.71 -0.65 -11.22
CA ASP A 215 -3.81 0.23 -10.88
C ASP A 215 -3.41 1.01 -9.64
N CYS A 216 -3.36 2.33 -9.74
CA CYS A 216 -3.08 3.17 -8.61
C CYS A 216 -3.93 4.43 -8.57
N GLU A 217 -4.36 4.81 -7.38
CA GLU A 217 -5.07 6.04 -7.09
C GLU A 217 -4.39 6.82 -5.97
N THR A 218 -4.32 8.14 -6.12
CA THR A 218 -3.73 9.02 -5.13
C THR A 218 -4.46 10.36 -5.10
N ASN A 219 -4.45 11.00 -3.94
CA ASN A 219 -4.88 12.38 -3.78
C ASN A 219 -3.72 13.34 -3.51
N SER A 220 -2.48 12.88 -3.70
CA SER A 220 -1.27 13.64 -3.41
C SER A 220 -0.23 13.45 -4.52
N PRO A 221 0.25 14.54 -5.14
CA PRO A 221 1.36 14.47 -6.09
C PRO A 221 2.65 13.86 -5.52
N ALA A 222 2.87 13.95 -4.20
CA ALA A 222 4.03 13.32 -3.54
C ALA A 222 3.98 11.77 -3.61
N PHE A 223 2.79 11.21 -3.77
CA PHE A 223 2.51 9.77 -3.80
C PHE A 223 1.94 9.36 -5.15
N ALA A 224 2.53 9.88 -6.23
CA ALA A 224 2.01 9.73 -7.60
C ALA A 224 2.74 8.68 -8.45
N ARG A 225 3.69 7.96 -7.85
CA ARG A 225 4.41 6.86 -8.48
C ARG A 225 3.60 5.56 -8.35
N CYS A 226 3.45 4.86 -9.47
CA CYS A 226 2.77 3.59 -9.62
C CYS A 226 3.62 2.71 -10.54
N TYR A 227 4.60 2.02 -9.96
CA TYR A 227 5.54 1.14 -10.67
C TYR A 227 6.26 1.87 -11.81
N TRP A 228 5.90 1.54 -13.05
CA TRP A 228 6.46 2.09 -14.27
C TRP A 228 5.73 3.34 -14.77
N ILE A 229 4.71 3.83 -14.04
CA ILE A 229 4.06 5.14 -14.28
C ILE A 229 4.34 6.09 -13.11
N GLN A 230 4.57 7.36 -13.40
CA GLN A 230 4.60 8.44 -12.42
C GLN A 230 3.74 9.61 -12.90
N MET A 231 2.62 9.85 -12.26
CA MET A 231 1.77 10.99 -12.58
C MET A 231 2.42 12.27 -12.04
N SER A 232 2.46 13.36 -12.82
CA SER A 232 3.15 14.60 -12.44
C SER A 232 2.25 15.82 -12.40
N LYS A 233 1.17 15.87 -13.19
CA LYS A 233 0.18 16.97 -13.16
C LYS A 233 -1.24 16.45 -13.13
N PHE A 234 -2.04 16.98 -12.20
CA PHE A 234 -3.45 16.64 -12.04
C PHE A 234 -4.34 17.78 -12.51
N ASP A 235 -5.48 17.46 -13.12
CA ASP A 235 -6.49 18.42 -13.54
C ASP A 235 -7.89 17.82 -13.35
N VAL A 236 -8.75 18.50 -12.58
CA VAL A 236 -10.12 18.04 -12.30
C VAL A 236 -10.99 17.95 -13.54
N ASN A 237 -10.68 18.78 -14.54
CA ASN A 237 -11.47 18.85 -15.76
C ASN A 237 -11.21 17.63 -16.65
N GLU A 238 -10.06 16.97 -16.48
CA GLU A 238 -9.69 15.70 -17.14
C GLU A 238 -10.32 14.49 -16.44
N ARG A 239 -11.51 14.64 -15.86
CA ARG A 239 -12.19 13.54 -15.18
C ARG A 239 -12.68 12.54 -16.21
N ASN A 240 -12.19 11.31 -16.08
CA ASN A 240 -12.66 10.16 -16.85
C ASN A 240 -13.69 9.37 -16.02
N ASP A 241 -14.93 9.26 -16.53
CA ASP A 241 -16.01 8.55 -15.84
C ASP A 241 -15.87 7.02 -15.88
N VAL A 242 -14.97 6.49 -16.71
CA VAL A 242 -14.68 5.04 -16.77
C VAL A 242 -13.96 4.56 -15.51
N LEU A 243 -13.04 5.37 -14.97
CA LEU A 243 -12.29 5.02 -13.76
C LEU A 243 -12.96 5.61 -12.51
N ALA A 244 -13.85 4.83 -11.90
CA ALA A 244 -14.41 5.16 -10.60
C ALA A 244 -13.33 5.24 -9.52
N SER A 245 -13.59 5.97 -8.42
CA SER A 245 -12.69 5.95 -7.27
C SER A 245 -12.76 4.60 -6.55
N THR A 246 -11.60 4.09 -6.18
CA THR A 246 -11.37 2.88 -5.37
C THR A 246 -11.16 3.21 -3.89
N ARG A 247 -11.42 4.46 -3.50
CA ARG A 247 -11.29 4.91 -2.12
C ARG A 247 -12.21 4.10 -1.21
N LEU A 248 -11.63 3.46 -0.20
CA LEU A 248 -12.39 2.88 0.89
C LEU A 248 -13.04 4.01 1.69
N LYS A 249 -14.36 3.99 1.73
CA LYS A 249 -15.12 4.95 2.53
C LYS A 249 -14.75 4.80 4.00
N ALA A 250 -14.14 5.83 4.54
CA ALA A 250 -13.90 5.97 5.97
C ALA A 250 -15.24 5.86 6.74
N GLY A 251 -15.17 5.51 8.05
CA GLY A 251 -16.29 5.73 8.96
C GLY A 251 -16.69 7.21 8.98
N SER A 252 -17.68 7.63 9.76
CA SER A 252 -17.96 9.07 9.84
C SER A 252 -16.80 9.91 10.40
N GLY A 253 -15.90 9.27 11.17
CA GLY A 253 -14.81 9.94 11.89
C GLY A 253 -15.31 10.84 13.01
N ALA A 254 -16.58 10.74 13.38
CA ALA A 254 -17.22 11.61 14.35
C ALA A 254 -16.50 11.54 15.70
N VAL A 255 -16.25 12.70 16.31
CA VAL A 255 -15.66 12.81 17.66
C VAL A 255 -16.49 13.75 18.52
N LEU A 256 -16.38 13.58 19.83
CA LEU A 256 -16.93 14.53 20.78
C LEU A 256 -16.05 15.77 20.84
N ASP A 257 -16.65 16.94 20.74
CA ASP A 257 -15.97 18.23 20.89
C ASP A 257 -15.69 18.54 22.37
N LEU A 258 -14.78 17.75 22.94
CA LEU A 258 -14.31 17.84 24.31
C LEU A 258 -12.86 18.31 24.37
N GLY A 259 -12.33 18.94 23.31
CA GLY A 259 -10.96 19.47 23.27
C GLY A 259 -9.85 18.45 22.96
N GLY A 260 -10.20 17.31 22.37
CA GLY A 260 -9.26 16.23 22.03
C GLY A 260 -8.79 15.44 23.26
N PHE A 261 -9.03 14.13 23.28
CA PHE A 261 -8.60 13.25 24.35
C PHE A 261 -8.22 11.87 23.79
N GLY A 262 -7.26 11.21 24.43
CA GLY A 262 -6.87 9.84 24.10
C GLY A 262 -7.53 8.83 25.03
N TRP A 263 -7.80 7.66 24.47
CA TRP A 263 -8.36 6.49 25.13
C TRP A 263 -7.81 5.24 24.43
N LYS A 264 -7.85 4.08 25.08
CA LYS A 264 -7.42 2.81 24.48
C LYS A 264 -8.64 2.01 24.06
N ALA A 265 -8.61 1.43 22.85
CA ALA A 265 -9.77 0.76 22.28
C ALA A 265 -10.12 -0.55 23.00
N GLU A 266 -9.12 -1.16 23.61
CA GLU A 266 -9.17 -2.42 24.32
C GLU A 266 -9.48 -2.23 25.81
N ASP A 267 -9.64 -0.99 26.29
CA ASP A 267 -9.87 -0.74 27.71
C ASP A 267 -11.19 -1.39 28.16
N PRO A 268 -11.16 -2.14 29.27
CA PRO A 268 -12.37 -2.77 29.78
C PRO A 268 -13.35 -1.72 30.28
N GLY A 269 -14.64 -2.05 30.08
CA GLY A 269 -15.77 -1.29 30.54
C GLY A 269 -15.89 -1.16 32.07
N PRO A 270 -16.88 -0.40 32.57
CA PRO A 270 -17.87 0.36 31.79
C PRO A 270 -17.28 1.65 31.19
N GLY A 271 -17.72 2.07 30.01
CA GLY A 271 -17.36 3.37 29.44
C GLY A 271 -15.94 3.50 28.87
N VAL A 272 -15.57 4.74 28.51
CA VAL A 272 -14.28 5.10 27.90
C VAL A 272 -13.40 5.79 28.93
N LEU A 273 -12.23 5.24 29.23
CA LEU A 273 -11.27 5.86 30.14
C LEU A 273 -10.44 6.93 29.40
N VAL A 274 -10.36 8.13 29.98
CA VAL A 274 -9.48 9.20 29.49
C VAL A 274 -8.05 8.89 29.92
N SER A 275 -7.26 8.38 28.98
CA SER A 275 -5.88 7.95 29.19
C SER A 275 -4.85 8.99 28.77
N PHE A 276 -5.25 10.01 28.02
CA PHE A 276 -4.37 11.10 27.59
C PHE A 276 -5.16 12.39 27.38
N LEU A 277 -4.54 13.51 27.74
CA LEU A 277 -4.98 14.86 27.43
C LEU A 277 -3.79 15.66 26.88
N PRO A 278 -4.00 16.55 25.88
CA PRO A 278 -2.98 17.47 25.40
C PRO A 278 -2.36 18.34 26.51
N GLU A 279 -1.09 18.75 26.36
CA GLU A 279 -0.38 19.55 27.37
C GLU A 279 -1.06 20.90 27.70
N LYS A 280 -1.77 21.49 26.73
CA LYS A 280 -2.53 22.75 26.87
C LYS A 280 -4.05 22.52 26.82
N TYR A 281 -4.50 21.38 27.35
CA TYR A 281 -5.91 21.02 27.35
C TYR A 281 -6.73 22.00 28.20
N SER A 282 -7.75 22.61 27.59
CA SER A 282 -8.69 23.55 28.22
C SER A 282 -10.13 23.03 28.22
N GLY A 283 -10.34 21.75 27.89
CA GLY A 283 -11.66 21.14 27.84
C GLY A 283 -12.19 20.68 29.21
N PRO A 284 -13.38 20.06 29.25
CA PRO A 284 -14.08 19.72 30.50
C PRO A 284 -13.57 18.43 31.19
N LEU A 285 -12.74 17.63 30.51
CA LEU A 285 -12.25 16.34 31.02
C LEU A 285 -11.01 16.50 31.91
N LYS A 286 -10.76 15.50 32.74
CA LYS A 286 -9.52 15.33 33.50
C LYS A 286 -8.95 13.93 33.26
N MET A 287 -7.64 13.79 33.45
CA MET A 287 -6.99 12.48 33.41
C MET A 287 -7.66 11.52 34.39
N GLY A 288 -8.00 10.31 33.92
CA GLY A 288 -8.71 9.30 34.72
C GLY A 288 -10.24 9.45 34.78
N ASP A 289 -10.82 10.49 34.15
CA ASP A 289 -12.26 10.56 33.94
C ASP A 289 -12.73 9.39 33.06
N ARG A 290 -13.99 8.98 33.23
CA ARG A 290 -14.59 7.88 32.45
C ARG A 290 -15.91 8.31 31.83
N ILE A 291 -16.00 8.28 30.50
CA ILE A 291 -17.24 8.60 29.78
C ILE A 291 -18.14 7.37 29.82
N VAL A 292 -19.21 7.41 30.60
CA VAL A 292 -20.06 6.23 30.89
C VAL A 292 -21.39 6.23 30.16
N ALA A 293 -21.81 7.36 29.59
CA ALA A 293 -23.01 7.43 28.78
C ALA A 293 -22.92 8.54 27.72
N LEU A 294 -23.59 8.32 26.60
CA LEU A 294 -23.80 9.27 25.50
C LEU A 294 -25.30 9.36 25.24
N GLU A 295 -25.88 10.57 25.27
CA GLU A 295 -27.33 10.79 25.11
C GLU A 295 -28.17 9.98 26.11
N GLY A 296 -27.66 9.80 27.33
CA GLY A 296 -28.28 8.98 28.36
C GLY A 296 -28.21 7.46 28.12
N ARG A 297 -27.65 7.01 27.00
CA ARG A 297 -27.40 5.58 26.73
C ARG A 297 -26.07 5.16 27.36
N PRO A 298 -26.05 4.09 28.18
CA PRO A 298 -24.82 3.63 28.78
C PRO A 298 -23.83 3.16 27.71
N ILE A 299 -22.56 3.48 27.91
CA ILE A 299 -21.46 2.97 27.12
C ILE A 299 -20.87 1.78 27.90
N GLU A 300 -20.96 0.60 27.32
CA GLU A 300 -20.46 -0.65 27.88
C GLU A 300 -18.94 -0.68 27.94
N ASN A 301 -18.25 -0.21 26.89
CA ASN A 301 -16.79 -0.21 26.82
C ASN A 301 -16.29 0.75 25.73
N ALA A 302 -14.97 0.92 25.65
CA ALA A 302 -14.29 1.74 24.66
C ALA A 302 -14.65 1.38 23.21
N ARG A 303 -14.80 0.08 22.91
CA ARG A 303 -15.17 -0.41 21.57
C ARG A 303 -16.59 0.00 21.17
N GLN A 304 -17.57 -0.14 22.06
CA GLN A 304 -18.95 0.26 21.78
C GLN A 304 -19.06 1.77 21.52
N TYR A 305 -18.31 2.59 22.27
CA TYR A 305 -18.22 4.02 22.00
C TYR A 305 -17.71 4.29 20.59
N PHE A 306 -16.60 3.66 20.20
CA PHE A 306 -16.03 3.80 18.85
C PHE A 306 -17.03 3.41 17.76
N GLU A 307 -17.67 2.25 17.88
CA GLU A 307 -18.67 1.78 16.93
C GLU A 307 -19.87 2.73 16.83
N THR A 308 -20.30 3.30 17.96
CA THR A 308 -21.39 4.27 18.01
C THR A 308 -21.01 5.55 17.26
N MET A 309 -19.85 6.12 17.58
CA MET A 309 -19.36 7.34 16.93
C MET A 309 -19.16 7.13 15.42
N SER A 310 -18.61 6.00 14.99
CA SER A 310 -18.34 5.67 13.59
C SER A 310 -19.58 5.65 12.67
N LYS A 311 -20.78 5.49 13.26
CA LYS A 311 -22.08 5.45 12.55
C LYS A 311 -22.74 6.83 12.43
N ILE A 312 -22.26 7.85 13.13
CA ILE A 312 -22.90 9.16 13.20
C ILE A 312 -22.42 10.02 12.04
N VAL A 313 -23.28 10.30 11.07
CA VAL A 313 -22.94 11.02 9.83
C VAL A 313 -23.34 12.49 9.82
N GLU A 314 -23.81 13.01 10.96
CA GLU A 314 -24.28 14.38 11.13
C GLU A 314 -23.65 15.01 12.38
N GLU A 315 -23.34 16.30 12.30
CA GLU A 315 -22.97 17.07 13.49
C GLU A 315 -24.23 17.40 14.30
N LYS A 316 -24.17 17.20 15.61
CA LYS A 316 -25.30 17.52 16.49
C LYS A 316 -24.89 17.77 17.93
N PRO A 317 -25.62 18.61 18.67
CA PRO A 317 -25.43 18.74 20.11
C PRO A 317 -25.75 17.41 20.79
N VAL A 318 -24.91 17.02 21.75
CA VAL A 318 -25.11 15.82 22.56
C VAL A 318 -24.70 16.07 24.01
N VAL A 319 -25.13 15.19 24.88
CA VAL A 319 -24.81 15.19 26.28
C VAL A 319 -24.08 13.91 26.65
N VAL A 320 -22.92 14.08 27.27
CA VAL A 320 -22.13 12.98 27.80
C VAL A 320 -22.18 12.97 29.31
N THR A 321 -22.24 11.77 29.88
CA THR A 321 -22.08 11.57 31.32
C THR A 321 -20.67 11.12 31.61
N VAL A 322 -19.93 11.96 32.33
CA VAL A 322 -18.55 11.70 32.75
C VAL A 322 -18.55 11.29 34.22
N GLN A 323 -17.98 10.14 34.53
CA GLN A 323 -17.74 9.70 35.88
C GLN A 323 -16.36 10.18 36.35
N ARG A 324 -16.33 10.92 37.45
CA ARG A 324 -15.12 11.40 38.12
C ARG A 324 -15.12 10.88 39.55
N GLY A 325 -14.37 9.81 39.80
CA GLY A 325 -14.45 9.07 41.06
C GLY A 325 -15.85 8.51 41.30
N LYS A 326 -16.55 9.02 42.32
CA LYS A 326 -17.94 8.64 42.66
C LYS A 326 -19.00 9.57 42.05
N GLU A 327 -18.59 10.70 41.49
CA GLU A 327 -19.51 11.69 40.94
C GLU A 327 -19.81 11.41 39.46
N ARG A 328 -21.04 11.73 39.03
CA ARG A 328 -21.46 11.72 37.63
C ARG A 328 -21.78 13.14 37.19
N ILE A 329 -21.00 13.62 36.23
CA ILE A 329 -21.05 14.98 35.71
C ILE A 329 -21.70 14.93 34.33
N ARG A 330 -22.73 15.76 34.12
CA ARG A 330 -23.35 15.96 32.81
C ARG A 330 -22.56 17.04 32.08
N VAL A 331 -22.06 16.73 30.88
CA VAL A 331 -21.33 17.68 30.04
C VAL A 331 -22.07 17.79 28.71
N GLU A 332 -22.49 19.02 28.39
CA GLU A 332 -23.09 19.34 27.09
C GLU A 332 -21.96 19.63 26.10
N THR A 333 -22.01 19.00 24.94
CA THR A 333 -20.97 19.07 23.90
C THR A 333 -21.62 18.89 22.52
N HIS A 334 -20.81 18.82 21.47
CA HIS A 334 -21.25 18.52 20.12
C HIS A 334 -20.52 17.29 19.61
N ILE A 335 -21.18 16.55 18.74
CA ILE A 335 -20.51 15.64 17.83
C ILE A 335 -20.07 16.46 16.63
N VAL A 336 -18.77 16.45 16.36
CA VAL A 336 -18.17 17.12 15.21
C VAL A 336 -17.64 16.08 14.24
N LEU A 337 -17.76 16.37 12.95
CA LEU A 337 -17.20 15.54 11.90
C LEU A 337 -15.87 16.14 11.46
N PRO A 338 -14.81 15.33 11.29
CA PRO A 338 -13.58 15.84 10.73
C PRO A 338 -13.88 16.38 9.34
N ARG A 339 -13.49 17.63 9.09
CA ARG A 339 -13.53 18.20 7.74
C ARG A 339 -12.61 17.36 6.86
N ARG A 340 -13.21 16.58 5.98
CA ARG A 340 -12.50 15.87 4.93
C ARG A 340 -12.44 16.79 3.74
N ASP A 341 -11.25 17.32 3.46
CA ASP A 341 -11.03 17.98 2.18
C ASP A 341 -11.39 16.98 1.08
N MET A 342 -12.31 17.37 0.19
CA MET A 342 -12.64 16.61 -1.01
C MET A 342 -11.45 16.69 -1.96
N ALA A 343 -10.37 16.01 -1.60
CA ALA A 343 -9.16 15.99 -2.39
C ALA A 343 -9.47 15.24 -3.68
N ILE A 344 -9.23 15.94 -4.78
CA ILE A 344 -9.26 15.40 -6.14
C ILE A 344 -8.30 14.23 -6.17
N THR A 345 -8.78 13.08 -6.63
CA THR A 345 -7.97 11.87 -6.77
C THR A 345 -7.60 11.67 -8.22
N ALA A 346 -6.31 11.53 -8.49
CA ALA A 346 -5.80 10.98 -9.73
C ALA A 346 -5.79 9.46 -9.64
N ARG A 347 -6.25 8.78 -10.69
CA ARG A 347 -6.15 7.32 -10.83
C ARG A 347 -5.57 6.98 -12.19
N VAL A 348 -4.72 5.96 -12.23
CA VAL A 348 -4.20 5.38 -13.46
C VAL A 348 -4.36 3.86 -13.38
N GLU A 349 -4.95 3.29 -14.42
CA GLU A 349 -5.02 1.86 -14.66
C GLU A 349 -4.27 1.60 -15.96
N ALA A 350 -3.30 0.70 -15.95
CA ALA A 350 -2.50 0.43 -17.13
C ALA A 350 -2.10 -1.03 -17.25
N GLN A 351 -2.00 -1.51 -18.49
CA GLN A 351 -1.65 -2.89 -18.77
C GLN A 351 -0.76 -3.02 -20.01
N TYR A 352 0.09 -4.04 -19.99
CA TYR A 352 0.86 -4.52 -21.14
C TYR A 352 0.29 -5.84 -21.64
N LEU A 353 -0.24 -5.82 -22.85
CA LEU A 353 -0.75 -6.99 -23.56
C LEU A 353 0.36 -7.55 -24.45
N ALA A 354 1.05 -8.59 -23.96
CA ALA A 354 2.19 -9.18 -24.64
C ALA A 354 1.83 -9.78 -26.03
N GLU A 355 0.63 -10.35 -26.17
CA GLU A 355 0.15 -10.96 -27.42
C GLU A 355 0.00 -9.93 -28.55
N ASP A 356 -0.57 -8.77 -28.22
CA ASP A 356 -0.85 -7.69 -29.17
C ASP A 356 0.28 -6.65 -29.26
N LYS A 357 1.27 -6.77 -28.37
CA LYS A 357 2.31 -5.76 -28.10
C LYS A 357 1.69 -4.39 -27.83
N GLU A 358 0.67 -4.32 -26.99
CA GLU A 358 0.01 -3.05 -26.67
C GLU A 358 0.28 -2.64 -25.22
N ILE A 359 0.55 -1.36 -25.02
CA ILE A 359 0.56 -0.73 -23.70
C ILE A 359 -0.67 0.16 -23.65
N GLN A 360 -1.61 -0.18 -22.79
CA GLN A 360 -2.87 0.54 -22.65
C GLN A 360 -2.89 1.25 -21.30
N ILE A 361 -3.10 2.55 -21.33
CA ILE A 361 -3.20 3.40 -20.14
C ILE A 361 -4.57 4.05 -20.15
N VAL A 362 -5.28 3.96 -19.04
CA VAL A 362 -6.49 4.74 -18.77
C VAL A 362 -6.22 5.55 -17.52
N SER A 363 -6.53 6.84 -17.56
CA SER A 363 -6.34 7.71 -16.41
C SER A 363 -7.54 8.61 -16.15
N ARG A 364 -7.64 9.06 -14.91
CA ARG A 364 -8.60 10.05 -14.44
C ARG A 364 -7.87 11.18 -13.77
N THR A 365 -8.21 12.42 -14.14
CA THR A 365 -7.65 13.68 -13.64
C THR A 365 -6.14 13.78 -13.74
N VAL A 366 -5.52 13.13 -14.73
CA VAL A 366 -4.09 13.19 -15.01
C VAL A 366 -3.90 13.89 -16.33
N LYS A 367 -3.11 14.97 -16.34
CA LYS A 367 -2.76 15.76 -17.53
C LYS A 367 -1.33 15.50 -18.00
N GLU A 368 -0.47 15.05 -17.10
CA GLU A 368 0.90 14.68 -17.41
C GLU A 368 1.32 13.48 -16.59
N MET A 369 2.00 12.52 -17.24
CA MET A 369 2.64 11.40 -16.56
C MET A 369 3.93 10.98 -17.27
N ARG A 370 4.82 10.35 -16.52
CA ARG A 370 6.01 9.67 -17.04
C ARG A 370 5.74 8.17 -17.11
N VAL A 371 6.14 7.52 -18.19
CA VAL A 371 6.00 6.09 -18.42
C VAL A 371 7.37 5.50 -18.72
N THR A 372 7.78 4.50 -17.94
CA THR A 372 9.06 3.80 -18.11
C THR A 372 8.83 2.48 -18.81
N ILE A 373 9.39 2.32 -20.01
CA ILE A 373 9.25 1.11 -20.82
C ILE A 373 10.47 0.21 -20.63
N PRO A 374 10.30 -1.03 -20.14
CA PRO A 374 11.40 -1.96 -19.99
C PRO A 374 11.85 -2.54 -21.35
N PRO A 375 13.10 -3.03 -21.46
CA PRO A 375 13.64 -3.58 -22.71
C PRO A 375 12.80 -4.66 -23.39
N HIS A 376 12.13 -5.52 -22.61
CA HIS A 376 11.36 -6.65 -23.13
C HIS A 376 9.98 -6.25 -23.66
N TRP A 377 9.49 -5.03 -23.38
CA TRP A 377 8.28 -4.46 -24.01
C TRP A 377 8.63 -3.61 -25.23
N ALA A 378 9.90 -3.20 -25.36
CA ALA A 378 10.35 -2.38 -26.46
C ALA A 378 10.33 -3.13 -27.80
N MET A 379 10.47 -2.39 -28.88
CA MET A 379 10.51 -2.86 -30.27
C MET A 379 9.15 -3.35 -30.80
N GLY A 380 8.34 -2.36 -31.18
CA GLY A 380 7.12 -2.55 -31.94
C GLY A 380 5.84 -2.52 -31.12
N SER A 381 5.93 -2.22 -29.83
CA SER A 381 4.74 -1.99 -29.02
C SER A 381 4.03 -0.69 -29.39
N ARG A 382 2.71 -0.68 -29.26
CA ARG A 382 1.87 0.52 -29.47
C ARG A 382 1.39 1.04 -28.12
N LEU A 383 1.55 2.34 -27.90
CA LEU A 383 1.12 3.00 -26.68
C LEU A 383 -0.22 3.69 -26.90
N PHE A 384 -1.18 3.38 -26.02
CA PHE A 384 -2.50 4.00 -25.99
C PHE A 384 -2.72 4.68 -24.65
N TRP A 385 -3.30 5.87 -24.69
CA TRP A 385 -3.75 6.58 -23.50
C TRP A 385 -5.20 7.05 -23.68
N ASN A 386 -6.08 6.63 -22.76
CA ASN A 386 -7.53 6.87 -22.82
C ASN A 386 -8.15 6.45 -24.17
N GLY A 387 -7.63 5.37 -24.76
CA GLY A 387 -8.08 4.82 -26.05
C GLY A 387 -7.48 5.51 -27.28
N LEU A 388 -6.71 6.58 -27.12
CA LEU A 388 -6.04 7.27 -28.21
C LEU A 388 -4.63 6.71 -28.42
N SER A 389 -4.27 6.43 -29.67
CA SER A 389 -2.93 5.98 -30.04
C SER A 389 -1.96 7.16 -30.01
N LEU A 390 -0.85 7.00 -29.30
CA LEU A 390 0.24 7.97 -29.24
C LEU A 390 1.31 7.64 -30.27
N GLU A 391 2.22 6.72 -29.94
CA GLU A 391 3.38 6.38 -30.75
C GLU A 391 3.69 4.88 -30.73
N LYS A 392 4.48 4.46 -31.73
CA LYS A 392 5.11 3.14 -31.75
C LYS A 392 6.41 3.19 -30.94
N ILE A 393 6.55 2.27 -30.00
CA ILE A 393 7.70 2.18 -29.12
C ILE A 393 8.83 1.42 -29.80
N GLU A 394 9.85 2.14 -30.23
CA GLU A 394 11.02 1.56 -30.93
C GLU A 394 12.17 1.18 -29.98
N SER A 395 12.29 1.88 -28.85
CA SER A 395 13.38 1.73 -27.89
C SER A 395 12.87 1.79 -26.45
N PRO A 396 13.49 1.06 -25.50
CA PRO A 396 13.15 1.20 -24.09
C PRO A 396 13.56 2.58 -23.56
N GLY A 397 13.01 2.97 -22.42
CA GLY A 397 13.32 4.23 -21.76
C GLY A 397 12.10 4.91 -21.17
N CYS A 398 12.27 6.18 -20.83
CA CYS A 398 11.22 7.00 -20.21
C CYS A 398 10.57 7.90 -21.27
N LEU A 399 9.24 7.93 -21.26
CA LEU A 399 8.41 8.84 -22.05
C LEU A 399 7.60 9.75 -21.12
N VAL A 400 7.48 11.02 -21.48
CA VAL A 400 6.55 11.97 -20.88
C VAL A 400 5.33 12.03 -21.77
N LEU A 401 4.16 11.77 -21.21
CA LEU A 401 2.87 11.92 -21.88
C LEU A 401 2.18 13.17 -21.35
N THR A 402 1.69 14.02 -22.25
CA THR A 402 0.95 15.24 -21.91
C THR A 402 -0.38 15.32 -22.65
N VAL A 403 -1.38 15.92 -22.01
CA VAL A 403 -2.62 16.40 -22.66
C VAL A 403 -2.56 17.91 -22.77
N GLU A 404 -2.51 18.42 -24.00
CA GLU A 404 -2.58 19.86 -24.30
C GLU A 404 -3.73 20.11 -25.27
N GLN A 405 -4.74 20.89 -24.83
CA GLN A 405 -5.91 21.22 -25.65
C GLN A 405 -6.60 19.99 -26.28
N GLU A 406 -6.75 18.91 -25.50
CA GLU A 406 -7.31 17.62 -25.93
C GLU A 406 -6.42 16.81 -26.90
N LEU A 407 -5.23 17.33 -27.25
CA LEU A 407 -4.22 16.60 -28.02
C LEU A 407 -3.27 15.87 -27.07
N LEU A 408 -2.95 14.64 -27.44
CA LEU A 408 -2.00 13.81 -26.72
C LEU A 408 -0.62 13.91 -27.37
N HIS A 409 0.40 14.15 -26.55
CA HIS A 409 1.80 14.16 -26.96
C HIS A 409 2.59 13.12 -26.17
N ALA A 410 3.61 12.55 -26.82
CA ALA A 410 4.63 11.70 -26.21
C ALA A 410 6.01 12.23 -26.57
N GLU A 411 6.86 12.45 -25.57
CA GLU A 411 8.23 12.89 -25.76
C GLU A 411 9.19 12.05 -24.89
N LYS A 412 10.44 11.91 -25.29
CA LYS A 412 11.45 11.24 -24.45
C LYS A 412 11.71 12.10 -23.20
N CYS A 413 11.86 11.46 -22.05
CA CYS A 413 12.19 12.17 -20.81
C CYS A 413 13.53 12.91 -20.93
N PRO A 414 13.64 14.12 -20.33
CA PRO A 414 14.85 14.93 -20.35
C PRO A 414 16.01 14.31 -19.59
#